data_AF-A0A2V8PS95-F1
#
_entry.id   AF-A0A2V8PS95-F1
#
_cell.length_a   1.000
_cell.length_b   1.000
_cell.length_c   1.000
_cell.angle_alpha   90.00
_cell.angle_beta   90.00
_cell.angle_gamma   90.00
#
_symmetry.space_group_name_H-M   'P 1'
#
loop_
_entity.id
_entity.type
_entity.pdbx_description
1 polymer ?
#
loop_
_entity_poly.entity_id
_entity_poly.type
_entity_poly.pdbx_seq_one_letter_code
_entity_poly.pdbx_strand_id
1 'polypeptide(L)'
;MWADPELTLVSSPVADFLRPMQVSKGQNIDVVVIGAGVYGAWIAYELQRSGKRVILIDAHGTGHSRSSSGGESRIIRMGYGADEIYTRSAQRSLQLWKELSAKAGENLFRPTGILWLAHEDDPYPVQSAETLNRLGIRFEELTAAEVARRYPQLGFDRISWAMFEPDSGVLTARRAVQAVVREAISNGIEYLLDSESAS
;
A
#
# COMPACT_ATOMS: atom_id res chain seq x y z
N MET A 1 32.14 -10.87 13.48
CA MET A 1 33.06 -10.44 12.40
C MET A 1 32.35 -10.64 11.08
N TRP A 2 31.53 -9.67 10.66
CA TRP A 2 31.08 -9.37 9.28
C TRP A 2 30.36 -8.02 9.38
N ALA A 3 31.13 -6.94 9.52
CA ALA A 3 30.64 -5.60 9.24
C ALA A 3 31.04 -5.33 7.79
N ASP A 4 30.06 -5.11 6.94
CA ASP A 4 30.26 -4.75 5.54
C ASP A 4 30.64 -3.25 5.47
N PRO A 5 31.84 -2.85 5.00
CA PRO A 5 32.34 -1.48 5.12
C PRO A 5 31.80 -0.49 4.07
N GLU A 6 30.92 -0.89 3.15
CA GLU A 6 30.49 -0.03 2.03
C GLU A 6 28.97 0.23 1.97
N LEU A 7 28.35 0.52 3.12
CA LEU A 7 27.11 1.31 3.13
C LEU A 7 27.45 2.78 2.86
N THR A 8 27.75 3.09 1.60
CA THR A 8 27.67 4.48 1.13
C THR A 8 26.22 4.92 1.34
N LEU A 9 26.02 5.90 2.22
CA LEU A 9 24.75 6.58 2.40
C LEU A 9 24.37 7.19 1.06
N VAL A 10 23.62 6.44 0.24
CA VAL A 10 22.87 7.02 -0.86
C VAL A 10 21.83 7.91 -0.19
N SER A 11 22.08 9.22 -0.19
CA SER A 11 21.14 10.20 0.33
C SER A 11 19.77 9.92 -0.28
N SER A 12 18.77 9.74 0.58
CA SER A 12 17.40 9.57 0.11
C SER A 12 17.04 10.81 -0.72
N PRO A 13 16.59 10.67 -1.98
CA PRO A 13 16.16 11.80 -2.80
C PRO A 13 15.06 12.63 -2.12
N VAL A 14 14.40 12.09 -1.09
CA VAL A 14 13.36 12.77 -0.29
C VAL A 14 13.94 13.87 0.60
N ALA A 15 15.19 13.73 1.09
CA ALA A 15 15.79 14.71 2.00
C ALA A 15 16.00 16.08 1.32
N ASP A 16 16.27 16.09 0.02
CA ASP A 16 16.52 17.32 -0.74
C ASP A 16 15.25 18.14 -1.02
N PHE A 17 14.05 17.56 -0.82
CA PHE A 17 12.76 18.24 -0.97
C PHE A 17 12.22 18.84 0.33
N LEU A 18 12.88 18.61 1.47
CA LEU A 18 12.49 19.17 2.76
C LEU A 18 13.06 20.58 2.94
N ARG A 19 12.69 21.52 2.07
CA ARG A 19 12.89 22.95 2.36
C ARG A 19 11.61 23.51 2.96
N PRO A 20 11.67 24.26 4.06
CA PRO A 20 10.54 25.10 4.46
C PRO A 20 10.32 26.14 3.36
N MET A 21 9.37 25.88 2.46
CA MET A 21 8.89 26.88 1.53
C MET A 21 7.80 27.72 2.19
N GLN A 22 7.91 29.03 2.00
CA GLN A 22 6.84 29.96 2.35
C GLN A 22 5.70 29.78 1.35
N VAL A 23 4.51 29.42 1.82
CA VAL A 23 3.29 29.50 1.02
C VAL A 23 3.20 30.91 0.46
N SER A 24 3.30 31.06 -0.86
CA SER A 24 3.30 32.38 -1.48
C SER A 24 1.98 33.07 -1.17
N LYS A 25 2.02 34.15 -0.37
CA LYS A 25 0.84 35.00 -0.10
C LYS A 25 0.24 35.44 -1.44
N GLY A 26 -1.03 35.08 -1.67
CA GLY A 26 -1.79 35.51 -2.85
C GLY A 26 -2.10 34.42 -3.89
N GLN A 27 -1.67 33.17 -3.69
CA GLN A 27 -2.19 32.05 -4.46
C GLN A 27 -3.43 31.48 -3.78
N ASN A 28 -4.52 31.35 -4.54
CA ASN A 28 -5.76 30.78 -4.02
C ASN A 28 -5.55 29.26 -3.86
N ILE A 29 -5.81 28.66 -2.70
CA ILE A 29 -5.64 27.21 -2.46
C ILE A 29 -7.01 26.59 -2.43
N ASP A 30 -7.19 25.46 -3.13
CA ASP A 30 -8.50 24.82 -3.20
C ASP A 30 -8.69 23.80 -2.07
N VAL A 31 -7.65 23.04 -1.72
CA VAL A 31 -7.69 22.01 -0.66
C VAL A 31 -6.37 21.94 0.11
N VAL A 32 -6.47 21.76 1.42
CA VAL A 32 -5.34 21.38 2.28
C VAL A 32 -5.58 19.98 2.81
N VAL A 33 -4.61 19.08 2.63
CA VAL A 33 -4.62 17.71 3.15
C VAL A 33 -3.65 17.63 4.31
N ILE A 34 -4.16 17.28 5.49
CA ILE A 34 -3.37 17.12 6.71
C ILE A 34 -3.08 15.63 6.94
N GLY A 35 -1.80 15.28 6.92
CA GLY A 35 -1.26 13.92 7.03
C GLY A 35 -0.86 13.33 5.68
N ALA A 36 0.43 13.14 5.43
CA ALA A 36 1.01 12.48 4.25
C ALA A 36 1.24 10.97 4.46
N GLY A 37 0.33 10.33 5.20
CA GLY A 37 0.18 8.87 5.20
C GLY A 37 -0.43 8.36 3.89
N VAL A 38 -0.65 7.04 3.78
CA VAL A 38 -1.15 6.42 2.54
C VAL A 38 -2.44 7.06 2.00
N TYR A 39 -3.41 7.35 2.88
CA TYR A 39 -4.66 7.98 2.46
C TYR A 39 -4.47 9.41 2.00
N GLY A 40 -3.82 10.25 2.81
CA GLY A 40 -3.62 11.66 2.46
C GLY A 40 -2.75 11.84 1.22
N ALA A 41 -1.75 10.98 1.02
CA ALA A 41 -0.94 10.98 -0.20
C ALA A 41 -1.80 10.70 -1.45
N TRP A 42 -2.64 9.66 -1.43
CA TRP A 42 -3.54 9.36 -2.56
C TRP A 42 -4.63 10.41 -2.76
N ILE A 43 -5.20 10.96 -1.67
CA ILE A 43 -6.18 12.04 -1.73
C ILE A 43 -5.56 13.27 -2.41
N ALA A 44 -4.36 13.69 -1.96
CA ALA A 44 -3.67 14.83 -2.53
C ALA A 44 -3.35 14.59 -4.02
N TYR A 45 -2.82 13.41 -4.35
CA TYR A 45 -2.50 13.01 -5.72
C TYR A 45 -3.73 13.06 -6.65
N GLU A 46 -4.86 12.47 -6.26
CA GLU A 46 -6.08 12.45 -7.08
C GLU A 46 -6.73 13.84 -7.19
N LEU A 47 -6.77 14.62 -6.10
CA LEU A 47 -7.28 15.99 -6.14
C LEU A 47 -6.44 16.87 -7.07
N GLN A 48 -5.12 16.76 -7.02
CA GLN A 48 -4.23 17.47 -7.94
C GLN A 48 -4.49 17.06 -9.40
N ARG A 49 -4.65 15.76 -9.67
CA ARG A 49 -4.99 15.26 -11.01
C ARG A 49 -6.34 15.76 -11.52
N SER A 50 -7.26 16.10 -10.62
CA SER A 50 -8.54 16.73 -10.95
C SER A 50 -8.44 18.24 -11.19
N GLY A 51 -7.23 18.82 -11.18
CA GLY A 51 -6.98 20.24 -11.45
C GLY A 51 -7.10 21.15 -10.22
N LYS A 52 -7.16 20.59 -9.01
CA LYS A 52 -7.16 21.38 -7.77
C LYS A 52 -5.74 21.77 -7.38
N ARG A 53 -5.58 22.97 -6.81
CA ARG A 53 -4.37 23.37 -6.09
C ARG A 53 -4.44 22.82 -4.67
N VAL A 54 -3.53 21.90 -4.38
CA VAL A 54 -3.52 21.13 -3.14
C VAL A 54 -2.21 21.41 -2.39
N ILE A 55 -2.33 21.65 -1.09
CA ILE A 55 -1.20 21.59 -0.15
C ILE A 55 -1.30 20.28 0.62
N LEU A 56 -0.21 19.53 0.71
CA LEU A 56 -0.09 18.33 1.54
C LEU A 56 0.85 18.62 2.71
N ILE A 57 0.37 18.46 3.94
CA ILE A 57 1.13 18.75 5.16
C ILE A 57 1.33 17.46 5.97
N ASP A 58 2.50 17.24 6.56
CA ASP A 58 2.72 16.14 7.49
C ASP A 58 3.62 16.54 8.67
N ALA A 59 3.39 15.92 9.83
CA ALA A 59 4.12 16.21 11.06
C ALA A 59 5.52 15.56 11.16
N HIS A 60 5.76 14.46 10.43
CA HIS A 60 6.96 13.64 10.60
C HIS A 60 7.61 13.19 9.29
N GLY A 61 6.95 13.43 8.16
CA GLY A 61 7.46 13.07 6.85
C GLY A 61 6.82 11.80 6.29
N THR A 62 6.81 11.70 4.97
CA THR A 62 6.30 10.54 4.24
C THR A 62 7.04 9.24 4.59
N GLY A 63 6.27 8.21 4.97
CA GLY A 63 6.81 6.89 5.33
C GLY A 63 7.50 6.83 6.69
N HIS A 64 7.33 7.83 7.55
CA HIS A 64 7.95 7.87 8.88
C HIS A 64 7.53 6.67 9.74
N SER A 65 8.43 6.18 10.60
CA SER A 65 8.21 5.00 11.48
C SER A 65 7.07 5.19 12.49
N ARG A 66 6.73 6.44 12.82
CA ARG A 66 5.58 6.81 13.66
C ARG A 66 4.23 6.68 12.94
N SER A 67 4.22 6.49 11.62
CA SER A 67 2.99 6.32 10.85
C SER A 67 2.56 4.85 10.80
N SER A 68 1.24 4.61 10.68
CA SER A 68 0.69 3.27 10.44
C SER A 68 1.09 2.67 9.08
N SER A 69 1.65 3.50 8.19
CA SER A 69 2.16 3.12 6.87
C SER A 69 3.69 3.01 6.82
N GLY A 70 4.37 3.23 7.96
CA GLY A 70 5.82 3.24 8.05
C GLY A 70 6.48 1.87 8.13
N GLY A 71 5.70 0.78 8.07
CA GLY A 71 6.25 -0.58 8.02
C GLY A 71 6.83 -0.94 6.66
N GLU A 72 7.53 -2.07 6.59
CA GLU A 72 8.15 -2.54 5.33
C GLU A 72 7.13 -3.06 4.33
N SER A 73 6.10 -3.78 4.80
CA SER A 73 5.17 -4.51 3.95
C SER A 73 3.71 -4.39 4.39
N ARG A 74 2.78 -4.47 3.43
CA ARG A 74 1.33 -4.62 3.66
C ARG A 74 0.75 -5.58 2.65
N ILE A 75 -0.19 -6.42 3.08
CA ILE A 75 -0.94 -7.31 2.21
C ILE A 75 -1.96 -6.49 1.42
N ILE A 76 -2.09 -6.81 0.13
CA ILE A 76 -3.24 -6.47 -0.70
C ILE A 76 -3.89 -7.78 -1.17
N ARG A 77 -5.17 -7.94 -0.85
CA ARG A 77 -5.97 -9.14 -1.08
C ARG A 77 -7.36 -8.75 -1.57
N MET A 78 -8.00 -9.63 -2.31
CA MET A 78 -9.33 -9.39 -2.88
C MET A 78 -10.42 -10.03 -2.04
N GLY A 79 -10.18 -11.17 -1.39
CA GLY A 79 -11.21 -11.79 -0.53
C GLY A 79 -11.52 -10.91 0.67
N TYR A 80 -12.76 -10.42 0.82
CA TYR A 80 -13.19 -9.54 1.92
C TYR A 80 -14.53 -9.99 2.54
N GLY A 81 -14.76 -11.30 2.61
CA GLY A 81 -16.04 -11.87 3.05
C GLY A 81 -17.17 -11.49 2.09
N ALA A 82 -18.38 -11.33 2.63
CA ALA A 82 -19.55 -10.90 1.86
C ALA A 82 -19.53 -9.40 1.47
N ASP A 83 -18.58 -8.62 2.00
CA ASP A 83 -18.49 -7.18 1.75
C ASP A 83 -17.87 -6.89 0.38
N GLU A 84 -18.65 -7.08 -0.68
CA GLU A 84 -18.24 -6.89 -2.08
C GLU A 84 -17.60 -5.52 -2.34
N ILE A 85 -18.07 -4.47 -1.66
CA ILE A 85 -17.55 -3.11 -1.81
C ILE A 85 -16.04 -3.06 -1.55
N TYR A 86 -15.55 -3.79 -0.55
CA TYR A 86 -14.11 -3.84 -0.24
C TYR A 86 -13.34 -4.67 -1.27
N THR A 87 -13.94 -5.75 -1.77
CA THR A 87 -13.34 -6.56 -2.84
C THR A 87 -13.11 -5.72 -4.11
N ARG A 88 -14.13 -4.97 -4.54
CA ARG A 88 -14.03 -4.06 -5.70
C ARG A 88 -13.02 -2.94 -5.45
N SER A 89 -13.03 -2.38 -4.25
CA SER A 89 -12.08 -1.33 -3.84
C SER A 89 -10.64 -1.86 -3.86
N ALA A 90 -10.41 -3.09 -3.41
CA ALA A 90 -9.10 -3.73 -3.43
C ALA A 90 -8.61 -4.01 -4.87
N GLN A 91 -9.48 -4.48 -5.76
CA GLN A 91 -9.13 -4.64 -7.19
C GLN A 91 -8.70 -3.31 -7.81
N ARG A 92 -9.49 -2.26 -7.61
CA ARG A 92 -9.15 -0.93 -8.15
C ARG A 92 -7.87 -0.38 -7.52
N SER A 93 -7.69 -0.57 -6.21
CA SER A 93 -6.47 -0.20 -5.50
C SER A 93 -5.24 -0.91 -6.07
N LEU A 94 -5.31 -2.23 -6.29
CA LEU A 94 -4.21 -2.99 -6.87
C LEU A 94 -3.84 -2.49 -8.27
N GLN A 95 -4.84 -2.18 -9.09
CA GLN A 95 -4.60 -1.58 -10.40
C GLN A 95 -3.84 -0.25 -10.28
N LEU A 96 -4.31 0.66 -9.41
CA LEU A 96 -3.66 1.95 -9.18
C LEU A 96 -2.23 1.81 -8.65
N TRP A 97 -1.97 0.84 -7.76
CA TRP A 97 -0.62 0.55 -7.28
C TRP A 97 0.29 0.03 -8.39
N LYS A 98 -0.21 -0.84 -9.28
CA LYS A 98 0.56 -1.33 -10.44
C LYS A 98 0.85 -0.20 -11.43
N GLU A 99 -0.12 0.67 -11.69
CA GLU A 99 0.05 1.87 -12.53
C GLU A 99 1.10 2.82 -11.95
N LEU A 100 1.04 3.12 -10.64
CA LEU A 100 2.04 3.93 -9.95
C LEU A 100 3.42 3.28 -9.98
N SER A 101 3.50 1.98 -9.71
CA SER A 101 4.74 1.20 -9.76
C SER A 101 5.43 1.31 -11.12
N ALA A 102 4.65 1.17 -12.21
CA ALA A 102 5.16 1.33 -13.57
C ALA A 102 5.61 2.78 -13.84
N LYS A 103 4.81 3.78 -13.44
CA LYS A 103 5.12 5.20 -13.63
C LYS A 103 6.39 5.64 -12.90
N ALA A 104 6.54 5.20 -11.64
CA ALA A 104 7.69 5.53 -10.81
C ALA A 104 8.96 4.75 -11.18
N GLY A 105 8.86 3.74 -12.06
CA GLY A 105 9.97 2.83 -12.36
C GLY A 105 10.44 2.03 -11.14
N GLU A 106 9.58 1.85 -10.14
CA GLU A 106 9.88 1.14 -8.89
C GLU A 106 9.00 -0.09 -8.76
N ASN A 107 9.55 -1.21 -8.28
CA ASN A 107 8.77 -2.39 -7.94
C ASN A 107 8.09 -2.21 -6.57
N LEU A 108 6.85 -1.70 -6.57
CA LEU A 108 6.08 -1.40 -5.35
C LEU A 108 5.15 -2.54 -4.93
N PHE A 109 4.82 -3.46 -5.86
CA PHE A 109 3.92 -4.59 -5.63
C PHE A 109 4.60 -5.90 -6.04
N ARG A 110 4.60 -6.86 -5.11
CA ARG A 110 5.07 -8.22 -5.35
C ARG A 110 3.87 -9.18 -5.35
N PRO A 111 3.56 -9.87 -6.47
CA PRO A 111 2.48 -10.86 -6.53
C PRO A 111 2.93 -12.17 -5.88
N THR A 112 3.01 -12.16 -4.54
CA THR A 112 3.38 -13.35 -3.75
C THR A 112 2.26 -14.39 -3.68
N GLY A 113 1.06 -14.00 -4.10
CA GLY A 113 -0.18 -14.65 -3.74
C GLY A 113 -0.55 -14.42 -2.27
N ILE A 114 -1.81 -14.72 -1.93
CA ILE A 114 -2.31 -14.75 -0.55
C ILE A 114 -2.98 -16.10 -0.29
N LEU A 115 -2.48 -16.82 0.71
CA LEU A 115 -3.00 -18.11 1.16
C LEU A 115 -3.84 -17.90 2.42
N TRP A 116 -5.14 -18.15 2.31
CA TRP A 116 -6.06 -18.21 3.43
C TRP A 116 -6.13 -19.63 3.94
N LEU A 117 -5.78 -19.85 5.20
CA LEU A 117 -5.94 -21.15 5.85
C LEU A 117 -7.27 -21.15 6.59
N ALA A 118 -8.16 -22.07 6.24
CA ALA A 118 -9.52 -22.10 6.74
C ALA A 118 -9.82 -23.37 7.55
N HIS A 119 -10.69 -23.20 8.54
CA HIS A 119 -11.35 -24.30 9.25
C HIS A 119 -12.68 -24.65 8.55
N GLU A 120 -13.23 -25.83 8.85
CA GLU A 120 -14.50 -26.29 8.25
C GLU A 120 -15.67 -25.32 8.54
N ASP A 121 -15.69 -24.72 9.73
CA ASP A 121 -16.76 -23.80 10.17
C ASP A 121 -16.40 -22.32 10.04
N ASP A 122 -15.37 -21.94 9.27
CA ASP A 122 -15.01 -20.51 9.09
C ASP A 122 -15.85 -19.88 7.96
N PRO A 123 -16.83 -19.01 8.28
CA PRO A 123 -17.68 -18.43 7.25
C PRO A 123 -16.95 -17.40 6.38
N TYR A 124 -15.83 -16.83 6.85
CA TYR A 124 -15.22 -15.67 6.19
C TYR A 124 -14.49 -16.04 4.87
N PRO A 125 -13.66 -17.10 4.80
CA PRO A 125 -13.10 -17.58 3.54
C PRO A 125 -14.18 -18.10 2.57
N VAL A 126 -15.24 -18.74 3.08
CA VAL A 126 -16.37 -19.21 2.24
C VAL A 126 -17.07 -18.02 1.55
N GLN A 127 -17.50 -17.02 2.34
CA GLN A 127 -18.14 -15.82 1.79
C GLN A 127 -17.19 -15.04 0.85
N SER A 128 -15.88 -15.07 1.15
CA SER A 128 -14.88 -14.48 0.26
C SER A 128 -14.86 -15.22 -1.09
N ALA A 129 -14.76 -16.55 -1.10
CA ALA A 129 -14.76 -17.37 -2.30
C ALA A 129 -16.02 -17.16 -3.15
N GLU A 130 -17.20 -17.10 -2.52
CA GLU A 130 -18.47 -16.77 -3.18
C GLU A 130 -18.43 -15.40 -3.86
N THR A 131 -17.93 -14.38 -3.15
CA THR A 131 -17.79 -13.02 -3.69
C THR A 131 -16.77 -12.96 -4.83
N LEU A 132 -15.62 -13.63 -4.69
CA LEU A 132 -14.59 -13.69 -5.74
C LEU A 132 -15.12 -14.37 -7.00
N ASN A 133 -15.80 -15.51 -6.86
CA ASN A 133 -16.45 -16.22 -7.97
C ASN A 133 -17.44 -15.33 -8.71
N ARG A 134 -18.34 -14.66 -7.96
CA ARG A 134 -19.34 -13.77 -8.53
C ARG A 134 -18.76 -12.57 -9.27
N LEU A 135 -17.58 -12.11 -8.85
CA LEU A 135 -16.85 -11.01 -9.49
C LEU A 135 -15.88 -11.49 -10.60
N GLY A 136 -15.77 -12.79 -10.85
CA GLY A 136 -14.84 -13.36 -11.82
C GLY A 136 -13.37 -13.16 -11.45
N ILE A 137 -13.06 -13.08 -10.16
CA ILE A 137 -11.71 -12.92 -9.64
C ILE A 137 -11.06 -14.29 -9.52
N ARG A 138 -9.85 -14.45 -10.05
CA ARG A 138 -9.11 -15.71 -10.01
C ARG A 138 -8.68 -16.05 -8.59
N PHE A 139 -9.02 -17.26 -8.14
CA PHE A 139 -8.49 -17.91 -6.95
C PHE A 139 -8.51 -19.44 -7.12
N GLU A 140 -7.84 -20.16 -6.22
CA GLU A 140 -7.83 -21.61 -6.14
C GLU A 140 -8.36 -22.05 -4.76
N GLU A 141 -9.27 -23.02 -4.73
CA GLU A 141 -9.59 -23.77 -3.52
C GLU A 141 -8.67 -24.99 -3.45
N LEU A 142 -8.03 -25.18 -2.30
CA LEU A 142 -7.05 -26.24 -2.06
C LEU A 142 -7.53 -27.11 -0.91
N THR A 143 -7.53 -28.43 -1.13
CA THR A 143 -7.73 -29.40 -0.06
C THR A 143 -6.55 -29.37 0.92
N ALA A 144 -6.76 -29.79 2.18
CA ALA A 144 -5.68 -29.90 3.17
C ALA A 144 -4.45 -30.67 2.64
N ALA A 145 -4.66 -31.76 1.89
CA ALA A 145 -3.59 -32.54 1.27
C ALA A 145 -2.79 -31.75 0.22
N GLU A 146 -3.46 -30.92 -0.59
CA GLU A 146 -2.78 -30.05 -1.57
C GLU A 146 -1.99 -28.94 -0.89
N VAL A 147 -2.53 -28.35 0.17
CA VAL A 147 -1.82 -27.33 0.95
C VAL A 147 -0.58 -27.93 1.60
N ALA A 148 -0.69 -29.11 2.23
CA ALA A 148 0.43 -29.82 2.84
C ALA A 148 1.54 -30.16 1.83
N ARG A 149 1.15 -30.52 0.59
CA ARG A 149 2.10 -30.78 -0.50
C ARG A 149 2.77 -29.51 -1.02
N ARG A 150 2.02 -28.40 -1.18
CA ARG A 150 2.53 -27.14 -1.76
C ARG A 150 3.34 -26.31 -0.75
N TYR A 151 2.99 -26.39 0.53
CA TYR A 151 3.57 -25.57 1.60
C TYR A 151 4.04 -26.43 2.79
N PRO A 152 4.92 -27.42 2.58
CA PRO A 152 5.31 -28.39 3.62
C PRO A 152 5.96 -27.78 4.87
N GLN A 153 6.34 -26.50 4.83
CA GLN A 153 6.89 -25.74 5.94
C GLN A 153 5.87 -25.25 6.98
N LEU A 154 4.56 -25.36 6.73
CA LEU A 154 3.52 -24.93 7.68
C LEU A 154 2.94 -26.13 8.45
N GLY A 155 2.41 -25.88 9.65
CA GLY A 155 1.65 -26.88 10.41
C GLY A 155 0.17 -26.87 10.00
N PHE A 156 -0.39 -28.04 9.70
CA PHE A 156 -1.74 -28.18 9.11
C PHE A 156 -2.75 -28.92 9.98
N ASP A 157 -2.41 -29.23 11.22
CA ASP A 157 -3.21 -30.11 12.11
C ASP A 157 -4.64 -29.62 12.36
N ARG A 158 -4.92 -28.35 12.06
CA ARG A 158 -6.26 -27.74 12.20
C ARG A 158 -6.82 -27.18 10.90
N ILE A 159 -6.13 -27.28 9.77
CA ILE A 159 -6.56 -26.66 8.50
C ILE A 159 -7.37 -27.67 7.70
N SER A 160 -8.62 -27.32 7.39
CA SER A 160 -9.53 -28.19 6.61
C SER A 160 -9.36 -27.97 5.10
N TRP A 161 -9.15 -26.72 4.69
CA TRP A 161 -8.95 -26.32 3.30
C TRP A 161 -8.27 -24.94 3.25
N ALA A 162 -7.90 -24.49 2.05
CA ALA A 162 -7.37 -23.15 1.85
C ALA A 162 -7.90 -22.49 0.59
N MET A 163 -7.97 -21.16 0.61
CA MET A 163 -8.22 -20.33 -0.57
C MET A 163 -6.91 -19.62 -0.94
N PHE A 164 -6.45 -19.79 -2.18
CA PHE A 164 -5.24 -19.14 -2.67
C PHE A 164 -5.56 -18.12 -3.77
N GLU A 165 -5.20 -16.86 -3.54
CA GLU A 165 -5.34 -15.76 -4.50
C GLU A 165 -3.99 -15.49 -5.19
N PRO A 166 -3.71 -15.99 -6.40
CA PRO A 166 -2.40 -15.89 -7.01
C PRO A 166 -2.01 -14.46 -7.44
N ASP A 167 -2.99 -13.62 -7.75
CA ASP A 167 -2.77 -12.25 -8.24
C ASP A 167 -2.69 -11.20 -7.13
N SER A 168 -2.96 -11.62 -5.89
CA SER A 168 -2.81 -10.85 -4.65
C SER A 168 -1.35 -10.88 -4.16
N GLY A 169 -1.02 -10.10 -3.12
CA GLY A 169 0.33 -10.16 -2.58
C GLY A 169 0.69 -9.01 -1.66
N VAL A 170 1.90 -8.48 -1.82
CA VAL A 170 2.51 -7.56 -0.86
C VAL A 170 2.95 -6.26 -1.51
N LEU A 171 2.57 -5.13 -0.91
CA LEU A 171 3.09 -3.81 -1.20
C LEU A 171 4.29 -3.49 -0.31
N THR A 172 5.31 -2.81 -0.86
CA THR A 172 6.41 -2.24 -0.06
C THR A 172 5.94 -0.94 0.61
N ALA A 173 5.29 -1.05 1.75
CA ALA A 173 4.39 0.00 2.27
C ALA A 173 5.04 1.38 2.43
N ARG A 174 6.16 1.48 3.15
CA ARG A 174 6.90 2.75 3.29
C ARG A 174 7.24 3.36 1.93
N ARG A 175 7.86 2.56 1.05
CA ARG A 175 8.28 3.00 -0.29
C ARG A 175 7.10 3.39 -1.17
N ALA A 176 5.99 2.67 -1.06
CA ALA A 176 4.78 2.92 -1.83
C ALA A 176 4.18 4.29 -1.47
N VAL A 177 4.08 4.63 -0.19
CA VAL A 177 3.61 5.97 0.23
C VAL A 177 4.59 7.06 -0.22
N GLN A 178 5.89 6.83 -0.09
CA GLN A 178 6.91 7.77 -0.56
C GLN A 178 6.82 8.00 -2.08
N ALA A 179 6.55 6.95 -2.86
CA ALA A 179 6.36 7.05 -4.30
C ALA A 179 5.12 7.89 -4.65
N VAL A 180 3.97 7.69 -3.97
CA VAL A 180 2.77 8.51 -4.19
C VAL A 180 3.08 9.98 -3.92
N VAL A 181 3.70 10.29 -2.78
CA VAL A 181 4.04 11.68 -2.42
C VAL A 181 5.01 12.30 -3.42
N ARG A 182 6.04 11.56 -3.84
CA ARG A 182 7.02 12.03 -4.83
C ARG A 182 6.37 12.33 -6.19
N GLU A 183 5.48 11.46 -6.63
CA GLU A 183 4.70 11.66 -7.86
C GLU A 183 3.78 12.88 -7.74
N ALA A 184 3.16 13.07 -6.57
CA ALA A 184 2.30 14.22 -6.33
C ALA A 184 3.10 15.54 -6.36
N ILE A 185 4.27 15.58 -5.70
CA ILE A 185 5.19 16.74 -5.73
C ILE A 185 5.67 17.02 -7.16
N SER A 186 6.04 15.97 -7.91
CA SER A 186 6.51 16.10 -9.29
C SER A 186 5.44 16.67 -10.23
N ASN A 187 4.16 16.51 -9.88
CA ASN A 187 3.04 17.11 -10.62
C ASN A 187 2.63 18.50 -10.06
N GLY A 188 3.40 19.06 -9.13
CA GLY A 188 3.21 20.43 -8.63
C GLY A 188 2.39 20.56 -7.34
N ILE A 189 2.21 19.50 -6.55
CA ILE A 189 1.71 19.64 -5.17
C ILE A 189 2.76 20.36 -4.32
N GLU A 190 2.30 21.32 -3.52
CA GLU A 190 3.10 21.90 -2.45
C GLU A 190 3.08 20.96 -1.23
N TYR A 191 4.25 20.50 -0.81
CA TYR A 191 4.42 19.61 0.34
C TYR A 191 5.11 20.34 1.49
N LEU A 192 4.50 20.33 2.67
CA LEU A 192 5.00 20.99 3.87
C LEU A 192 5.27 19.96 4.97
N LEU A 193 6.47 20.01 5.55
CA LEU A 193 6.79 19.30 6.77
C LEU A 193 6.59 20.27 7.94
N ASP A 194 5.73 19.91 8.88
CA ASP A 194 5.55 20.68 10.11
C ASP A 194 6.79 20.49 11.01
N SER A 195 7.57 21.55 11.14
CA SER A 195 8.85 21.55 11.84
C SER A 195 8.73 21.75 13.36
N GLU A 196 7.53 21.94 13.92
CA GLU A 196 7.39 22.23 15.36
C GLU A 196 7.42 20.99 16.28
N SER A 197 7.47 19.76 15.73
CA SER A 197 7.46 18.53 16.54
C SER A 197 8.83 17.89 16.78
N ALA A 198 9.92 18.59 16.41
CA ALA A 198 11.30 18.15 16.67
C ALA A 198 11.84 18.79 17.97
N SER A 199 11.20 18.49 19.09
CA SER A 199 11.69 18.79 20.45
C SER A 199 11.57 17.56 21.33
#